data_AF-A0A1J4UI86-F1
#
_entry.id   AF-A0A1J4UI86-F1
#
_cell.length_a   1.000
_cell.length_b   1.000
_cell.length_c   1.000
_cell.angle_alpha   90.00
_cell.angle_beta   90.00
_cell.angle_gamma   90.00
#
_symmetry.space_group_name_H-M   'P 1'
#
loop_
_entity.id
_entity.type
_entity.pdbx_description
1 polymer ?
#
loop_
_entity_poly.entity_id
_entity_poly.type
_entity_poly.pdbx_seq_one_letter_code
_entity_poly.pdbx_strand_id
1 'polypeptide(L)'
;MGAIHTRTGEEIRLIYLDESGTQIEIKDNAEFDFIYANLKIGVSILPNLLKVITHSITTLRLSNLYLVGKIAVKQKILHKNSEKERLLLLEGLTLNKLKFSDAGYHFEIIFRDRHIWITNRIEPAIFFEMVHQIFIQNQYCLTEQNIKGKVVIDAGAHIGTFSLMCAALGAEKIYAFEPLKDNYELLKGEVDKNNLSAQIILINKALGDKECISKIEYRAGAGYAAHISDPSSLEMNTQQIEITTVDKFMGGERIDFIKMDVEGYEENVLLGAKETIKKYKPVLSFAAYHVPDKEKSADAVKSIREDYVITLNSFAEEDFYCE
;
A
#
# COMPACT_ATOMS: atom_id res chain seq x y z
N MET A 1 -3.32 8.49 28.67
CA MET A 1 -2.75 9.74 28.12
C MET A 1 -3.67 10.31 27.06
N GLY A 2 -3.85 11.63 27.04
CA GLY A 2 -4.63 12.35 26.02
C GLY A 2 -3.97 13.69 25.69
N ALA A 3 -4.09 14.13 24.43
CA ALA A 3 -3.60 15.43 23.99
C ALA A 3 -4.77 16.42 23.89
N ILE A 4 -4.61 17.60 24.49
CA ILE A 4 -5.56 18.72 24.38
C ILE A 4 -4.86 19.86 23.66
N HIS A 5 -5.56 20.56 22.77
CA HIS A 5 -5.06 21.79 22.17
C HIS A 5 -5.72 23.00 22.85
N THR A 6 -4.92 24.02 23.15
CA THR A 6 -5.43 25.33 23.56
C THR A 6 -4.98 26.37 22.55
N ARG A 7 -5.90 27.26 22.18
CA ARG A 7 -5.64 28.38 21.27
C ARG A 7 -5.60 29.67 22.09
N THR A 8 -4.45 30.32 22.11
CA THR A 8 -4.26 31.64 22.73
C THR A 8 -3.70 32.58 21.68
N GLY A 9 -4.55 33.39 21.05
CA GLY A 9 -4.17 34.24 19.93
C GLY A 9 -3.88 33.44 18.64
N GLU A 10 -2.74 33.72 18.00
CA GLU A 10 -2.25 33.02 16.80
C GLU A 10 -1.39 31.78 17.12
N GLU A 11 -1.06 31.54 18.39
CA GLU A 11 -0.32 30.35 18.81
C GLU A 11 -1.27 29.18 19.14
N ILE A 12 -0.98 28.00 18.57
CA ILE A 12 -1.57 26.72 18.98
C ILE A 12 -0.51 25.95 19.78
N ARG A 13 -0.84 25.59 21.03
CA ARG A 13 0.02 24.77 21.89
C ARG A 13 -0.57 23.38 22.06
N LEU A 14 0.24 22.35 21.85
CA LEU A 14 -0.08 20.95 22.16
C LEU A 14 0.27 20.68 23.63
N ILE A 15 -0.74 20.33 24.43
CA ILE A 15 -0.58 20.01 25.85
C ILE A 15 -0.83 18.52 26.03
N TYR A 16 0.16 17.80 26.56
CA TYR A 16 0.08 16.37 26.82
C TYR A 16 -0.31 16.16 28.28
N LEU A 17 -1.31 15.31 28.54
CA LEU A 17 -1.73 14.97 29.89
C LEU A 17 -1.38 13.52 30.23
N ASP A 18 -0.85 13.29 31.43
CA ASP A 18 -0.70 11.95 31.99
C ASP A 18 -2.07 11.33 32.38
N GLU A 19 -2.05 10.12 32.95
CA GLU A 19 -3.28 9.40 33.34
C GLU A 19 -4.05 10.08 34.48
N SER A 20 -3.40 10.98 35.23
CA SER A 20 -4.01 11.79 36.28
C SER A 20 -4.58 13.12 35.77
N GLY A 21 -4.36 13.46 34.49
CA GLY A 21 -4.74 14.75 33.90
C GLY A 21 -3.71 15.86 34.12
N THR A 22 -2.49 15.52 34.55
CA THR A 22 -1.41 16.49 34.79
C THR A 22 -0.67 16.80 33.49
N GLN A 23 -0.42 18.08 33.24
CA GLN A 23 0.32 18.55 32.06
C GLN A 23 1.79 18.13 32.11
N ILE A 24 2.25 17.54 31.00
CA ILE A 24 3.62 17.11 30.79
C ILE A 24 4.34 18.15 29.92
N GLU A 25 5.46 18.67 30.42
CA GLU A 25 6.35 19.54 29.67
C GLU A 25 7.33 18.69 28.85
N ILE A 26 7.29 18.83 27.52
CA ILE A 26 8.17 18.09 26.61
C ILE A 26 9.50 18.85 26.48
N LYS A 27 10.59 18.20 26.88
CA LYS A 27 11.95 18.73 26.69
C LYS A 27 12.45 18.46 25.26
N ASP A 28 13.37 19.31 24.78
CA ASP A 28 14.08 19.07 23.52
C ASP A 28 14.76 17.69 23.54
N ASN A 29 14.65 16.94 22.44
CA ASN A 29 15.12 15.55 22.26
C ASN A 29 14.39 14.48 23.09
N ALA A 30 13.15 14.73 23.52
CA ALA A 30 12.33 13.67 24.10
C ALA A 30 12.04 12.57 23.06
N GLU A 31 12.35 11.32 23.42
CA GLU A 31 11.91 10.13 22.71
C GLU A 31 10.51 9.74 23.19
N PHE A 32 9.58 9.57 22.25
CA PHE A 32 8.23 9.08 22.55
C PHE A 32 8.09 7.65 22.04
N ASP A 33 7.79 6.73 22.95
CA ASP A 33 7.28 5.40 22.60
C ASP A 33 5.76 5.48 22.52
N PHE A 34 5.18 5.42 21.32
CA PHE A 34 3.74 5.15 21.20
C PHE A 34 3.55 3.64 21.28
N ILE A 35 2.94 3.18 22.38
CA ILE A 35 2.62 1.76 22.59
C ILE A 35 1.17 1.54 22.16
N TYR A 36 0.97 0.78 21.08
CA TYR A 36 -0.35 0.33 20.65
C TYR A 36 -0.33 -1.17 20.37
N ALA A 37 -1.10 -1.96 21.13
CA ALA A 37 -1.31 -3.40 20.88
C ALA A 37 -0.03 -4.18 20.48
N ASN A 38 1.06 -4.02 21.26
CA ASN A 38 2.40 -4.59 21.04
C ASN A 38 3.26 -3.98 19.91
N LEU A 39 2.81 -2.95 19.18
CA LEU A 39 3.68 -2.10 18.37
C LEU A 39 4.35 -1.05 19.26
N LYS A 40 5.69 -1.00 19.24
CA LYS A 40 6.51 0.06 19.85
C LYS A 40 6.93 1.02 18.75
N ILE A 41 6.27 2.17 18.64
CA ILE A 41 6.68 3.22 17.69
C ILE A 41 7.64 4.14 18.44
N GLY A 42 8.94 3.93 18.24
CA GLY A 42 9.97 4.85 18.74
C GLY A 42 10.08 6.06 17.81
N VAL A 43 9.58 7.21 18.24
CA VAL A 43 9.77 8.48 17.53
C VAL A 43 10.85 9.27 18.26
N SER A 44 12.08 9.30 17.73
CA SER A 44 13.03 10.34 18.11
C SER A 44 12.53 11.64 17.48
N ILE A 45 12.07 12.60 18.28
CA ILE A 45 11.73 13.92 17.76
C ILE A 45 13.04 14.60 17.36
N LEU A 46 13.43 14.43 16.10
CA LEU A 46 14.44 15.28 15.49
C LEU A 46 13.91 16.73 15.54
N PRO A 47 14.77 17.74 15.76
CA PRO A 47 14.39 19.16 15.74
C PRO A 47 13.57 19.59 14.51
N ASN A 48 13.70 18.83 13.41
CA ASN A 48 12.96 19.05 12.17
C ASN A 48 11.50 18.58 12.23
N LEU A 49 11.13 17.63 13.10
CA LEU A 49 9.73 17.20 13.28
C LEU A 49 8.91 18.26 14.05
N LEU A 50 9.55 18.97 14.99
CA LEU A 50 8.94 20.14 15.64
C LEU A 50 8.73 21.27 14.62
N LYS A 51 9.71 21.52 13.73
CA LYS A 51 9.55 22.43 12.58
C LYS A 51 8.44 21.98 11.62
N VAL A 52 8.29 20.68 11.36
CA VAL A 52 7.18 20.12 10.58
C VAL A 52 5.86 20.38 11.30
N ILE A 53 5.71 20.07 12.59
CA ILE A 53 4.48 20.36 13.34
C ILE A 53 4.17 21.87 13.32
N THR A 54 5.17 22.73 13.50
CA THR A 54 4.99 24.19 13.57
C THR A 54 4.72 24.83 12.19
N HIS A 55 5.36 24.34 11.12
CA HIS A 55 5.15 24.80 9.73
C HIS A 55 3.87 24.17 9.12
N SER A 56 3.55 22.93 9.48
CA SER A 56 2.29 22.25 9.14
C SER A 56 1.10 22.87 9.86
N ILE A 57 1.26 23.45 11.05
CA ILE A 57 0.19 24.23 11.70
C ILE A 57 -0.09 25.55 10.94
N THR A 58 0.91 26.15 10.30
CA THR A 58 0.74 27.39 9.53
C THR A 58 0.37 27.20 8.06
N THR A 59 0.63 26.02 7.47
CA THR A 59 0.37 25.76 6.03
C THR A 59 -0.43 24.50 5.69
N LEU A 60 -0.69 23.57 6.64
CA LEU A 60 -1.50 22.37 6.41
C LEU A 60 -2.79 22.38 7.26
N ARG A 61 -3.88 21.92 6.65
CA ARG A 61 -5.18 21.77 7.32
C ARG A 61 -5.05 20.74 8.45
N LEU A 62 -5.74 21.00 9.56
CA LEU A 62 -5.91 20.12 10.74
C LEU A 62 -6.26 18.65 10.42
N SER A 63 -6.68 18.33 9.20
CA SER A 63 -6.94 16.98 8.69
C SER A 63 -5.74 16.04 8.77
N ASN A 64 -4.50 16.54 8.72
CA ASN A 64 -3.31 15.69 8.67
C ASN A 64 -2.84 15.25 10.07
N LEU A 65 -2.99 16.11 11.09
CA LEU A 65 -2.88 15.70 12.50
C LEU A 65 -4.07 14.81 12.90
N TYR A 66 -5.26 15.08 12.36
CA TYR A 66 -6.44 14.24 12.52
C TYR A 66 -6.24 12.84 11.91
N LEU A 67 -5.39 12.66 10.89
CA LEU A 67 -5.07 11.36 10.29
C LEU A 67 -4.18 10.50 11.19
N VAL A 68 -3.13 11.08 11.79
CA VAL A 68 -2.32 10.42 12.83
C VAL A 68 -3.19 10.06 14.05
N GLY A 69 -4.15 10.92 14.40
CA GLY A 69 -5.17 10.62 15.42
C GLY A 69 -6.21 9.58 15.00
N LYS A 70 -6.58 9.48 13.72
CA LYS A 70 -7.53 8.49 13.19
C LYS A 70 -6.92 7.08 13.20
N ILE A 71 -5.63 6.96 12.90
CA ILE A 71 -4.85 5.73 13.06
C ILE A 71 -4.93 5.25 14.52
N ALA A 72 -4.98 6.18 15.50
CA ALA A 72 -5.17 5.86 16.91
C ALA A 72 -6.63 5.59 17.34
N VAL A 73 -7.65 6.02 16.57
CA VAL A 73 -9.07 6.01 17.00
C VAL A 73 -9.94 4.99 16.26
N LYS A 74 -9.56 4.52 15.05
CA LYS A 74 -10.45 3.68 14.23
C LYS A 74 -10.30 2.15 14.35
N GLN A 75 -9.53 1.63 15.30
CA GLN A 75 -9.49 0.18 15.59
C GLN A 75 -10.50 -0.23 16.69
N LYS A 76 -11.80 0.06 16.48
CA LYS A 76 -12.86 -0.47 17.37
C LYS A 76 -13.86 -1.41 16.72
N ILE A 77 -13.65 -1.78 15.45
CA ILE A 77 -14.47 -2.77 14.75
C ILE A 77 -13.58 -3.56 13.80
N LEU A 78 -13.02 -4.68 14.26
CA LEU A 78 -12.43 -5.71 13.40
C LEU A 78 -12.92 -7.08 13.90
N HIS A 79 -13.27 -7.98 12.98
CA HIS A 79 -13.84 -9.30 13.28
C HIS A 79 -12.79 -10.26 13.90
N LYS A 80 -13.18 -10.95 14.98
CA LYS A 80 -12.31 -11.66 15.94
C LYS A 80 -11.33 -12.73 15.40
N ASN A 81 -11.50 -13.27 14.19
CA ASN A 81 -10.65 -14.34 13.68
C ASN A 81 -9.50 -13.84 12.79
N SER A 82 -9.70 -12.76 12.01
CA SER A 82 -8.64 -12.17 11.18
C SER A 82 -7.67 -11.28 11.98
N GLU A 83 -8.03 -10.93 13.21
CA GLU A 83 -7.22 -10.08 14.09
C GLU A 83 -5.92 -10.76 14.53
N LYS A 84 -5.95 -12.06 14.89
CA LYS A 84 -4.76 -12.76 15.41
C LYS A 84 -3.68 -12.97 14.34
N GLU A 85 -4.07 -13.38 13.14
CA GLU A 85 -3.14 -13.59 12.02
C GLU A 85 -2.56 -12.26 11.52
N ARG A 86 -3.36 -11.19 11.51
CA ARG A 86 -2.86 -9.84 11.25
C ARG A 86 -1.88 -9.36 12.30
N LEU A 87 -2.20 -9.50 13.58
CA LEU A 87 -1.28 -9.10 14.66
C LEU A 87 0.06 -9.85 14.55
N LEU A 88 0.06 -11.14 14.19
CA LEU A 88 1.26 -11.93 13.90
C LEU A 88 2.03 -11.44 12.65
N LEU A 89 1.34 -10.93 11.64
CA LEU A 89 1.98 -10.29 10.48
C LEU A 89 2.68 -8.99 10.87
N LEU A 90 2.10 -8.24 11.81
CA LEU A 90 2.60 -6.96 12.30
C LEU A 90 3.71 -7.08 13.34
N GLU A 91 3.97 -8.28 13.86
CA GLU A 91 5.12 -8.52 14.72
C GLU A 91 6.42 -8.09 14.01
N GLY A 92 7.09 -7.08 14.56
CA GLY A 92 8.32 -6.52 14.00
C GLY A 92 8.13 -5.46 12.91
N LEU A 93 6.92 -4.92 12.70
CA LEU A 93 6.73 -3.71 11.90
C LEU A 93 6.99 -2.46 12.76
N THR A 94 7.90 -1.59 12.35
CA THR A 94 8.23 -0.34 13.02
C THR A 94 8.54 0.73 11.99
N LEU A 95 8.01 1.94 12.15
CA LEU A 95 8.49 3.08 11.38
C LEU A 95 9.83 3.53 11.96
N ASN A 96 10.92 3.38 11.20
CA ASN A 96 12.27 3.58 11.70
C ASN A 96 12.81 4.99 11.44
N LYS A 97 12.68 5.48 10.21
CA LYS A 97 13.13 6.83 9.85
C LYS A 97 12.20 7.52 8.86
N LEU A 98 12.13 8.84 9.00
CA LEU A 98 11.46 9.74 8.08
C LEU A 98 12.45 10.81 7.64
N LYS A 99 12.69 10.91 6.32
CA LYS A 99 13.60 11.90 5.71
C LYS A 99 12.85 12.72 4.68
N PHE A 100 13.12 14.02 4.68
CA PHE A 100 12.52 15.00 3.77
C PHE A 100 13.60 15.52 2.82
N SER A 101 13.29 15.63 1.53
CA SER A 101 14.18 16.22 0.54
C SER A 101 13.41 16.93 -0.56
N ASP A 102 14.08 17.75 -1.35
CA ASP A 102 13.50 18.38 -2.55
C ASP A 102 13.04 17.35 -3.59
N ALA A 103 13.56 16.12 -3.54
CA ALA A 103 13.18 15.01 -4.41
C ALA A 103 11.94 14.22 -3.92
N GLY A 104 11.37 14.59 -2.77
CA GLY A 104 10.22 13.95 -2.15
C GLY A 104 10.45 13.49 -0.71
N TYR A 105 9.48 12.74 -0.20
CA TYR A 105 9.46 12.16 1.13
C TYR A 105 10.02 10.74 1.08
N HIS A 106 10.97 10.45 1.96
CA HIS A 106 11.60 9.13 2.08
C HIS A 106 11.27 8.54 3.44
N PHE A 107 10.77 7.32 3.42
CA PHE A 107 10.33 6.59 4.59
C PHE A 107 11.14 5.30 4.69
N GLU A 108 11.55 4.98 5.91
CA GLU A 108 12.18 3.70 6.24
C GLU A 108 11.30 3.01 7.25
N ILE A 109 10.74 1.88 6.86
CA ILE A 109 10.07 0.96 7.78
C ILE A 109 11.01 -0.21 8.06
N ILE A 110 11.05 -0.68 9.30
CA ILE A 110 11.58 -1.99 9.62
C ILE A 110 10.38 -2.94 9.61
N PHE A 111 10.46 -4.01 8.83
CA PHE A 111 9.46 -5.05 8.79
C PHE A 111 10.17 -6.41 8.83
N ARG A 112 9.94 -7.17 9.90
CA ARG A 112 10.60 -8.49 10.13
C ARG A 112 12.12 -8.40 10.00
N ASP A 113 12.71 -7.46 10.72
CA ASP A 113 14.16 -7.14 10.74
C ASP A 113 14.74 -6.66 9.40
N ARG A 114 13.90 -6.42 8.38
CA ARG A 114 14.32 -5.83 7.11
C ARG A 114 14.03 -4.35 7.09
N HIS A 115 15.04 -3.58 6.71
CA HIS A 115 14.89 -2.17 6.40
C HIS A 115 14.31 -2.05 5.00
N ILE A 116 13.08 -1.53 4.90
CA ILE A 116 12.39 -1.26 3.65
C ILE A 116 12.31 0.25 3.46
N TRP A 117 12.93 0.72 2.40
CA TRP A 117 12.89 2.11 1.96
C TRP A 117 11.72 2.30 1.00
N ILE A 118 10.92 3.33 1.22
CA ILE A 118 9.83 3.73 0.33
C ILE A 118 9.94 5.22 0.08
N THR A 119 9.96 5.62 -1.18
CA THR A 119 9.92 7.04 -1.58
C THR A 119 8.57 7.40 -2.13
N ASN A 120 8.00 8.51 -1.66
CA ASN A 120 6.79 9.09 -2.21
C ASN A 120 7.03 10.56 -2.55
N ARG A 121 6.59 10.99 -3.74
CA ARG A 121 6.65 12.39 -4.17
C ARG A 121 5.38 13.18 -3.83
N ILE A 122 4.38 12.48 -3.31
CA ILE A 122 3.06 13.01 -2.91
C ILE A 122 3.05 13.29 -1.40
N GLU A 123 2.10 14.09 -0.92
CA GLU A 123 1.94 14.44 0.49
C GLU A 123 2.11 13.24 1.45
N PRO A 124 2.79 13.41 2.61
CA PRO A 124 3.06 12.33 3.56
C PRO A 124 1.82 11.56 4.02
N ALA A 125 0.66 12.23 4.08
CA ALA A 125 -0.61 11.63 4.46
C ALA A 125 -0.98 10.43 3.56
N ILE A 126 -0.78 10.57 2.25
CA ILE A 126 -1.11 9.54 1.25
C ILE A 126 -0.12 8.36 1.36
N PHE A 127 1.14 8.63 1.66
CA PHE A 127 2.10 7.57 1.98
C PHE A 127 1.64 6.73 3.19
N PHE A 128 1.26 7.39 4.29
CA PHE A 128 0.84 6.70 5.50
C PHE A 128 -0.40 5.86 5.25
N GLU A 129 -1.35 6.37 4.46
CA GLU A 129 -2.54 5.61 4.06
C GLU A 129 -2.16 4.34 3.28
N MET A 130 -1.30 4.44 2.26
CA MET A 130 -0.86 3.28 1.49
C MET A 130 -0.13 2.24 2.35
N VAL A 131 0.81 2.66 3.20
CA VAL A 131 1.49 1.72 4.12
C VAL A 131 0.51 1.13 5.13
N HIS A 132 -0.43 1.93 5.62
CA HIS A 132 -1.47 1.45 6.50
C HIS A 132 -2.36 0.40 5.82
N GLN A 133 -2.82 0.64 4.60
CA GLN A 133 -3.65 -0.32 3.86
C GLN A 133 -2.90 -1.63 3.57
N ILE A 134 -1.67 -1.53 3.08
CA ILE A 134 -0.91 -2.70 2.62
C ILE A 134 -0.27 -3.45 3.79
N PHE A 135 0.53 -2.78 4.63
CA PHE A 135 1.25 -3.45 5.70
C PHE A 135 0.37 -3.67 6.95
N ILE A 136 -0.46 -2.69 7.34
CA ILE A 136 -1.23 -2.76 8.60
C ILE A 136 -2.54 -3.53 8.43
N GLN A 137 -3.36 -3.11 7.47
CA GLN A 137 -4.67 -3.71 7.21
C GLN A 137 -4.55 -5.02 6.44
N ASN A 138 -3.39 -5.30 5.86
CA ASN A 138 -3.12 -6.47 5.04
C ASN A 138 -4.21 -6.65 3.97
N GLN A 139 -4.41 -5.58 3.19
CA GLN A 139 -5.45 -5.49 2.15
C GLN A 139 -5.55 -6.79 1.32
N TYR A 140 -4.41 -7.31 0.90
CA TYR A 140 -4.30 -8.45 -0.02
C TYR A 140 -4.17 -9.82 0.69
N CYS A 141 -4.48 -9.90 1.99
CA CYS A 141 -4.48 -11.15 2.75
C CYS A 141 -3.17 -11.94 2.68
N LEU A 142 -2.04 -11.24 2.67
CA LEU A 142 -0.71 -11.84 2.62
C LEU A 142 -0.38 -12.51 3.95
N THR A 143 0.21 -13.69 3.88
CA THR A 143 0.76 -14.43 5.01
C THR A 143 2.14 -14.95 4.65
N GLU A 144 2.96 -15.32 5.64
CA GLU A 144 4.21 -16.03 5.32
C GLU A 144 3.92 -17.36 4.60
N GLN A 145 2.82 -18.03 4.93
CA GLN A 145 2.46 -19.32 4.34
C GLN A 145 2.09 -19.21 2.85
N ASN A 146 1.37 -18.17 2.44
CA ASN A 146 0.97 -17.99 1.04
C ASN A 146 1.99 -17.21 0.19
N ILE A 147 3.06 -16.67 0.79
CA ILE A 147 4.11 -15.93 0.06
C ILE A 147 5.51 -16.57 0.12
N LYS A 148 5.93 -17.17 1.23
CA LYS A 148 7.32 -17.65 1.36
C LYS A 148 7.64 -18.75 0.34
N GLY A 149 8.71 -18.54 -0.43
CA GLY A 149 9.13 -19.45 -1.50
C GLY A 149 8.15 -19.53 -2.67
N LYS A 150 7.30 -18.51 -2.85
CA LYS A 150 6.28 -18.47 -3.90
C LYS A 150 6.65 -17.55 -5.05
N VAL A 151 6.10 -17.85 -6.22
CA VAL A 151 6.16 -16.96 -7.40
C VAL A 151 4.90 -16.08 -7.43
N VAL A 152 5.11 -14.76 -7.45
CA VAL A 152 4.05 -13.76 -7.32
C VAL A 152 3.98 -12.88 -8.57
N ILE A 153 2.76 -12.57 -9.03
CA ILE A 153 2.50 -11.47 -9.96
C ILE A 153 1.87 -10.31 -9.19
N ASP A 154 2.42 -9.12 -9.40
CA ASP A 154 1.86 -7.84 -8.95
C ASP A 154 1.37 -7.06 -10.18
N ALA A 155 0.08 -7.19 -10.50
CA ALA A 155 -0.53 -6.50 -11.65
C ALA A 155 -1.07 -5.13 -11.20
N GLY A 156 -0.49 -4.06 -11.74
CA GLY A 156 -0.69 -2.71 -11.22
C GLY A 156 0.21 -2.43 -10.02
N ALA A 157 1.51 -2.66 -10.20
CA ALA A 157 2.49 -2.59 -9.11
C ALA A 157 2.68 -1.17 -8.55
N HIS A 158 2.27 -0.14 -9.28
CA HIS A 158 2.42 1.26 -8.89
C HIS A 158 3.88 1.58 -8.51
N ILE A 159 4.16 1.99 -7.26
CA ILE A 159 5.51 2.24 -6.74
C ILE A 159 6.13 1.03 -6.02
N GLY A 160 5.46 -0.12 -6.04
CA GLY A 160 6.01 -1.40 -5.58
C GLY A 160 5.76 -1.78 -4.13
N THR A 161 4.93 -1.05 -3.38
CA THR A 161 4.71 -1.30 -1.94
C THR A 161 4.27 -2.74 -1.65
N PHE A 162 3.38 -3.30 -2.47
CA PHE A 162 2.98 -4.72 -2.40
C PHE A 162 4.17 -5.66 -2.68
N SER A 163 4.89 -5.42 -3.78
CA SER A 163 6.07 -6.19 -4.17
C SER A 163 7.15 -6.20 -3.08
N LEU A 164 7.39 -5.06 -2.41
CA LEU A 164 8.32 -4.93 -1.29
C LEU A 164 7.86 -5.75 -0.08
N MET A 165 6.56 -5.72 0.25
CA MET A 165 5.99 -6.54 1.32
C MET A 165 6.15 -8.04 1.02
N CYS A 166 5.84 -8.47 -0.21
CA CYS A 166 6.02 -9.86 -0.63
C CYS A 166 7.48 -10.31 -0.55
N ALA A 167 8.41 -9.46 -0.99
CA ALA A 167 9.84 -9.74 -0.90
C ALA A 167 10.29 -9.91 0.56
N ALA A 168 9.77 -9.09 1.48
CA ALA A 168 10.05 -9.18 2.91
C ALA A 168 9.40 -10.41 3.58
N LEU A 169 8.25 -10.86 3.10
CA LEU A 169 7.63 -12.14 3.50
C LEU A 169 8.34 -13.37 2.90
N GLY A 170 9.33 -13.18 2.03
CA GLY A 170 10.20 -14.23 1.52
C GLY A 170 9.71 -14.89 0.25
N ALA A 171 8.97 -14.19 -0.61
CA ALA A 171 8.68 -14.63 -1.98
C ALA A 171 9.95 -15.12 -2.69
N GLU A 172 9.85 -16.14 -3.54
CA GLU A 172 10.99 -16.56 -4.36
C GLU A 172 11.24 -15.57 -5.49
N LYS A 173 10.16 -15.16 -6.15
CA LYS A 173 10.20 -14.30 -7.33
C LYS A 173 8.94 -13.44 -7.39
N ILE A 174 9.09 -12.16 -7.73
CA ILE A 174 7.98 -11.25 -7.98
C ILE A 174 8.11 -10.70 -9.39
N TYR A 175 7.04 -10.77 -10.19
CA TYR A 175 6.92 -10.09 -11.47
C TYR A 175 5.98 -8.90 -11.31
N ALA A 176 6.55 -7.69 -11.30
CA ALA A 176 5.84 -6.44 -11.05
C ALA A 176 5.53 -5.73 -12.37
N PHE A 177 4.24 -5.66 -12.72
CA PHE A 177 3.74 -5.04 -13.95
C PHE A 177 3.19 -3.65 -13.64
N GLU A 178 3.80 -2.63 -14.24
CA GLU A 178 3.36 -1.23 -14.11
C GLU A 178 3.41 -0.53 -15.47
N PRO A 179 2.27 -0.18 -16.09
CA PRO A 179 2.25 0.41 -17.41
C PRO A 179 2.59 1.91 -17.45
N LEU A 180 2.28 2.68 -16.40
CA LEU A 180 2.56 4.12 -16.39
C LEU A 180 4.05 4.34 -16.15
N LYS A 181 4.69 5.07 -17.07
CA LYS A 181 6.16 5.20 -17.08
C LYS A 181 6.67 5.88 -15.81
N ASP A 182 5.96 6.90 -15.33
CA ASP A 182 6.35 7.62 -14.12
C ASP A 182 6.33 6.72 -12.88
N ASN A 183 5.29 5.89 -12.74
CA ASN A 183 5.18 4.91 -11.66
C ASN A 183 6.25 3.81 -11.79
N TYR A 184 6.48 3.33 -13.02
CA TYR A 184 7.51 2.33 -13.30
C TYR A 184 8.92 2.80 -12.92
N GLU A 185 9.28 4.06 -13.20
CA GLU A 185 10.57 4.61 -12.80
C GLU A 185 10.69 4.78 -11.28
N LEU A 186 9.59 5.10 -10.58
CA LEU A 186 9.57 5.11 -9.12
C LEU A 186 9.75 3.71 -8.55
N LEU A 187 8.97 2.73 -9.03
CA LEU A 187 9.09 1.32 -8.68
C LEU A 187 10.52 0.80 -8.88
N LYS A 188 11.15 1.13 -10.01
CA LYS A 188 12.55 0.80 -10.26
C LYS A 188 13.48 1.39 -9.21
N GLY A 189 13.31 2.68 -8.89
CA GLY A 189 14.06 3.32 -7.82
C GLY A 189 13.86 2.65 -6.46
N GLU A 190 12.66 2.18 -6.14
CA GLU A 190 12.39 1.46 -4.88
C GLU A 190 13.04 0.08 -4.85
N VAL A 191 12.96 -0.69 -5.94
CA VAL A 191 13.63 -2.00 -6.03
C VAL A 191 15.15 -1.87 -5.87
N ASP A 192 15.76 -0.88 -6.53
CA ASP A 192 17.19 -0.65 -6.46
C ASP A 192 17.62 -0.19 -5.04
N LYS A 193 16.88 0.74 -4.41
CA LYS A 193 17.16 1.20 -3.03
C LYS A 193 17.10 0.07 -2.01
N ASN A 194 16.22 -0.90 -2.22
CA ASN A 194 16.05 -2.04 -1.33
C ASN A 194 16.97 -3.23 -1.70
N ASN A 195 17.79 -3.12 -2.75
CA ASN A 195 18.64 -4.19 -3.27
C ASN A 195 17.86 -5.47 -3.65
N LEU A 196 16.67 -5.28 -4.25
CA LEU A 196 15.75 -6.39 -4.56
C LEU A 196 15.72 -6.77 -6.05
N SER A 197 16.62 -6.23 -6.88
CA SER A 197 16.59 -6.42 -8.35
C SER A 197 16.79 -7.88 -8.81
N ALA A 198 17.32 -8.76 -7.93
CA ALA A 198 17.38 -10.21 -8.21
C ALA A 198 16.03 -10.92 -7.98
N GLN A 199 15.23 -10.41 -7.04
CA GLN A 199 13.98 -11.01 -6.57
C GLN A 199 12.75 -10.43 -7.26
N ILE A 200 12.74 -9.10 -7.49
CA ILE A 200 11.65 -8.37 -8.15
C ILE A 200 12.06 -8.06 -9.59
N ILE A 201 11.35 -8.65 -10.55
CA ILE A 201 11.51 -8.37 -11.98
C ILE A 201 10.47 -7.33 -12.38
N LEU A 202 10.94 -6.27 -13.01
CA LEU A 202 10.15 -5.11 -13.39
C LEU A 202 9.73 -5.22 -14.85
N ILE A 203 8.44 -5.02 -15.12
CA ILE A 203 7.87 -5.09 -16.46
C ILE A 203 7.03 -3.83 -16.73
N ASN A 204 7.48 -2.96 -17.64
CA ASN A 204 6.72 -1.78 -18.05
C ASN A 204 5.64 -2.14 -19.09
N LYS A 205 4.68 -2.95 -18.69
CA LYS A 205 3.52 -3.38 -19.50
C LYS A 205 2.30 -3.50 -18.60
N ALA A 206 1.11 -3.36 -19.18
CA ALA A 206 -0.12 -3.79 -18.53
C ALA A 206 -0.36 -5.28 -18.77
N LEU A 207 -1.19 -5.88 -17.93
CA LEU A 207 -1.76 -7.20 -18.16
C LEU A 207 -3.20 -7.06 -18.65
N GLY A 208 -3.61 -7.96 -19.55
CA GLY A 208 -4.97 -8.02 -20.09
C GLY A 208 -5.23 -9.36 -20.76
N ASP A 209 -6.28 -9.42 -21.58
CA ASP A 209 -6.77 -10.64 -22.22
C ASP A 209 -6.04 -11.00 -23.53
N LYS A 210 -5.30 -10.05 -24.10
CA LYS A 210 -4.53 -10.22 -25.33
C LYS A 210 -3.37 -9.23 -25.40
N GLU A 211 -2.41 -9.55 -26.26
CA GLU A 211 -1.36 -8.58 -26.59
C GLU A 211 -1.86 -7.51 -27.53
N CYS A 212 -1.62 -6.27 -27.15
CA CYS A 212 -1.87 -5.13 -28.03
C CYS A 212 -1.08 -3.92 -27.54
N ILE A 213 -1.11 -2.88 -28.37
CA ILE A 213 -0.79 -1.53 -27.94
C ILE A 213 -2.12 -0.84 -27.65
N SER A 214 -2.22 -0.20 -26.48
CA SER A 214 -3.40 0.56 -26.07
C SER A 214 -3.01 1.96 -25.62
N LYS A 215 -4.00 2.77 -25.29
CA LYS A 215 -3.84 4.06 -24.62
C LYS A 215 -4.48 3.98 -23.24
N ILE A 216 -3.79 4.50 -22.24
CA ILE A 216 -4.33 4.72 -20.90
C ILE A 216 -4.47 6.22 -20.67
N GLU A 217 -5.60 6.61 -20.08
CA GLU A 217 -5.84 7.99 -19.63
C GLU A 217 -5.59 8.04 -18.13
N TYR A 218 -4.84 9.04 -17.68
CA TYR A 218 -4.48 9.20 -16.27
C TYR A 218 -4.30 10.67 -15.93
N ARG A 219 -4.37 10.99 -14.65
CA ARG A 219 -4.14 12.36 -14.16
C ARG A 219 -2.77 12.42 -13.49
N ALA A 220 -1.87 13.23 -14.03
CA ALA A 220 -0.55 13.43 -13.44
C ALA A 220 -0.67 13.96 -12.00
N GLY A 221 0.05 13.35 -11.06
CA GLY A 221 -0.01 13.70 -9.63
C GLY A 221 -1.20 13.12 -8.85
N ALA A 222 -2.16 12.45 -9.50
CA ALA A 222 -3.30 11.81 -8.85
C ALA A 222 -2.96 10.39 -8.35
N GLY A 223 -1.77 10.21 -7.77
CA GLY A 223 -1.20 8.89 -7.49
C GLY A 223 -2.05 7.99 -6.60
N TYR A 224 -3.05 8.48 -5.88
CA TYR A 224 -4.16 7.72 -5.33
C TYR A 224 -5.27 8.70 -4.96
N ALA A 225 -6.47 8.52 -5.51
CA ALA A 225 -7.67 9.31 -5.22
C ALA A 225 -7.59 10.83 -5.48
N ALA A 226 -8.47 11.31 -6.34
CA ALA A 226 -8.79 12.72 -6.52
C ALA A 226 -9.40 13.30 -5.23
N HIS A 227 -8.57 13.65 -4.25
CA HIS A 227 -9.00 14.47 -3.13
C HIS A 227 -8.04 15.64 -2.91
N ILE A 228 -8.56 16.83 -3.28
CA ILE A 228 -8.17 18.19 -2.86
C ILE A 228 -7.18 18.96 -3.77
N SER A 229 -7.03 18.58 -5.03
CA SER A 229 -6.96 19.60 -6.09
C SER A 229 -8.28 19.51 -6.85
N ASP A 230 -8.93 20.64 -7.09
CA ASP A 230 -10.16 20.71 -7.89
C ASP A 230 -10.07 19.70 -9.05
N PRO A 231 -10.95 18.69 -9.15
CA PRO A 231 -10.90 17.68 -10.20
C PRO A 231 -10.91 18.29 -11.61
N SER A 232 -11.29 19.57 -11.76
CA SER A 232 -11.23 20.33 -13.01
C SER A 232 -9.84 20.94 -13.32
N SER A 233 -8.89 20.90 -12.39
CA SER A 233 -7.56 21.53 -12.51
C SER A 233 -6.42 20.59 -12.91
N LEU A 234 -6.63 19.26 -12.85
CA LEU A 234 -5.64 18.28 -13.29
C LEU A 234 -5.87 17.92 -14.75
N GLU A 235 -4.88 18.18 -15.59
CA GLU A 235 -4.91 17.80 -17.00
C GLU A 235 -5.00 16.28 -17.15
N MET A 236 -5.94 15.84 -18.00
CA MET A 236 -6.02 14.43 -18.40
C MET A 236 -4.86 14.16 -19.35
N ASN A 237 -3.95 13.30 -18.91
CA ASN A 237 -2.82 12.84 -19.70
C ASN A 237 -3.19 11.53 -20.39
N THR A 238 -2.51 11.26 -21.51
CA THR A 238 -2.66 9.98 -22.22
C THR A 238 -1.28 9.39 -22.47
N GLN A 239 -1.13 8.09 -22.23
CA GLN A 239 0.10 7.36 -22.52
C GLN A 239 -0.21 6.15 -23.38
N GLN A 240 0.62 5.90 -24.39
CA GLN A 240 0.60 4.64 -25.12
C GLN A 240 1.28 3.56 -24.27
N ILE A 241 0.65 2.40 -24.14
CA ILE A 241 1.13 1.28 -23.33
C ILE A 241 1.11 -0.02 -24.12
N GLU A 242 2.01 -0.92 -23.77
CA GLU A 242 1.97 -2.30 -24.24
C GLU A 242 1.18 -3.15 -23.23
N ILE A 243 0.32 -4.02 -23.75
CA ILE A 243 -0.42 -5.01 -22.99
C ILE A 243 0.11 -6.40 -23.34
N THR A 244 0.29 -7.26 -22.34
CA THR A 244 0.53 -8.70 -22.52
C THR A 244 -0.43 -9.53 -21.66
N THR A 245 -0.34 -10.84 -21.74
CA THR A 245 -1.16 -11.76 -20.92
C THR A 245 -0.27 -12.53 -19.96
N VAL A 246 -0.83 -12.94 -18.82
CA VAL A 246 -0.12 -13.77 -17.84
C VAL A 246 0.32 -15.10 -18.48
N ASP A 247 -0.59 -15.74 -19.21
CA ASP A 247 -0.33 -17.04 -19.85
C ASP A 247 0.81 -16.96 -20.88
N LYS A 248 0.86 -15.88 -21.66
CA LYS A 248 1.94 -15.70 -22.63
C LYS A 248 3.26 -15.35 -21.95
N PHE A 249 3.24 -14.40 -21.01
CA PHE A 249 4.45 -13.92 -20.35
C PHE A 249 5.16 -15.04 -19.60
N MET A 250 4.41 -15.86 -18.85
CA MET A 250 5.00 -16.94 -18.07
C MET A 250 5.37 -18.17 -18.89
N GLY A 251 4.85 -18.32 -20.12
CA GLY A 251 5.16 -19.48 -20.95
C GLY A 251 4.80 -20.82 -20.30
N GLY A 252 3.82 -20.84 -19.39
CA GLY A 252 3.42 -22.02 -18.64
C GLY A 252 4.23 -22.33 -17.39
N GLU A 253 5.14 -21.44 -16.96
CA GLU A 253 5.76 -21.50 -15.63
C GLU A 253 4.74 -21.33 -14.50
N ARG A 254 5.08 -21.83 -13.31
CA ARG A 254 4.19 -21.81 -12.15
C ARG A 254 4.08 -20.41 -11.57
N ILE A 255 2.86 -20.01 -11.24
CA ILE A 255 2.54 -18.86 -10.39
C ILE A 255 1.74 -19.38 -9.20
N ASP A 256 2.00 -18.83 -8.02
CA ASP A 256 1.32 -19.21 -6.78
C ASP A 256 0.41 -18.09 -6.24
N PHE A 257 0.66 -16.83 -6.62
CA PHE A 257 -0.15 -15.68 -6.18
C PHE A 257 -0.25 -14.63 -7.29
N ILE A 258 -1.44 -14.07 -7.51
CA ILE A 258 -1.67 -12.96 -8.45
C ILE A 258 -2.45 -11.85 -7.72
N LYS A 259 -1.80 -10.69 -7.53
CA LYS A 259 -2.47 -9.43 -7.18
C LYS A 259 -3.01 -8.77 -8.46
N MET A 260 -4.23 -8.25 -8.45
CA MET A 260 -4.76 -7.42 -9.54
C MET A 260 -5.44 -6.16 -9.01
N ASP A 261 -4.81 -5.02 -9.27
CA ASP A 261 -5.32 -3.69 -8.93
C ASP A 261 -4.99 -2.81 -10.14
N VAL A 262 -5.79 -2.95 -11.18
CA VAL A 262 -5.46 -2.50 -12.54
C VAL A 262 -6.51 -1.52 -13.07
N GLU A 263 -7.14 -0.79 -12.15
CA GLU A 263 -8.05 0.34 -12.44
C GLU A 263 -9.21 -0.06 -13.38
N GLY A 264 -9.82 -1.22 -13.14
CA GLY A 264 -11.01 -1.69 -13.87
C GLY A 264 -10.74 -2.71 -14.98
N TYR A 265 -9.48 -3.16 -15.13
CA TYR A 265 -9.08 -4.20 -16.09
C TYR A 265 -8.96 -5.61 -15.49
N GLU A 266 -9.44 -5.83 -14.26
CA GLU A 266 -9.24 -7.07 -13.50
C GLU A 266 -9.79 -8.30 -14.23
N GLU A 267 -11.00 -8.21 -14.81
CA GLU A 267 -11.59 -9.29 -15.61
C GLU A 267 -10.76 -9.64 -16.85
N ASN A 268 -10.18 -8.63 -17.52
CA ASN A 268 -9.31 -8.86 -18.67
C ASN A 268 -8.03 -9.59 -18.25
N VAL A 269 -7.45 -9.24 -17.10
CA VAL A 269 -6.30 -9.97 -16.54
C VAL A 269 -6.67 -11.42 -16.21
N LEU A 270 -7.83 -11.66 -15.60
CA LEU A 270 -8.35 -13.01 -15.35
C LEU A 270 -8.45 -13.83 -16.64
N LEU A 271 -9.00 -13.26 -17.70
CA LEU A 271 -9.11 -13.92 -19.01
C LEU A 271 -7.73 -14.21 -19.63
N GLY A 272 -6.76 -13.31 -19.48
CA GLY A 272 -5.38 -13.50 -19.92
C GLY A 272 -4.53 -14.45 -19.06
N ALA A 273 -5.05 -14.87 -17.91
CA ALA A 273 -4.43 -15.81 -16.98
C ALA A 273 -5.16 -17.17 -16.94
N LYS A 274 -6.09 -17.42 -17.86
CA LYS A 274 -7.02 -18.55 -17.80
C LYS A 274 -6.30 -19.90 -17.69
N GLU A 275 -5.27 -20.13 -18.49
CA GLU A 275 -4.56 -21.41 -18.50
C GLU A 275 -3.69 -21.59 -17.26
N THR A 276 -3.06 -20.51 -16.79
CA THR A 276 -2.34 -20.47 -15.51
C THR A 276 -3.27 -20.80 -14.34
N ILE A 277 -4.44 -20.14 -14.27
CA ILE A 277 -5.41 -20.32 -13.19
C ILE A 277 -5.92 -21.77 -13.16
N LYS A 278 -6.29 -22.33 -14.31
CA LYS A 278 -6.69 -23.74 -14.44
C LYS A 278 -5.60 -24.71 -14.04
N LYS A 279 -4.35 -24.43 -14.39
CA LYS A 279 -3.24 -25.36 -14.16
C LYS A 279 -2.73 -25.32 -12.72
N TYR A 280 -2.51 -24.13 -12.16
CA TYR A 280 -1.76 -23.96 -10.92
C TYR A 280 -2.58 -23.55 -9.71
N LYS A 281 -3.83 -23.09 -9.90
CA LYS A 281 -4.68 -22.53 -8.83
C LYS A 281 -3.94 -21.50 -7.97
N PRO A 282 -3.32 -20.45 -8.57
CA PRO A 282 -2.70 -19.42 -7.76
C PRO A 282 -3.75 -18.78 -6.85
N VAL A 283 -3.35 -18.32 -5.67
CA VAL A 283 -4.19 -17.42 -4.89
C VAL A 283 -4.42 -16.16 -5.71
N LEU A 284 -5.67 -15.70 -5.77
CA LEU A 284 -6.04 -14.45 -6.45
C LEU A 284 -6.43 -13.43 -5.39
N SER A 285 -5.86 -12.22 -5.44
CA SER A 285 -6.33 -11.09 -4.65
C SER A 285 -6.50 -9.87 -5.54
N PHE A 286 -7.71 -9.33 -5.64
CA PHE A 286 -7.98 -8.27 -6.61
C PHE A 286 -9.08 -7.28 -6.22
N ALA A 287 -8.90 -6.05 -6.68
CA ALA A 287 -9.77 -4.92 -6.38
C ALA A 287 -11.22 -5.20 -6.83
N ALA A 288 -12.16 -5.01 -5.91
CA ALA A 288 -13.61 -5.15 -6.14
C ALA A 288 -14.35 -3.80 -6.18
N TYR A 289 -13.65 -2.69 -5.99
CA TYR A 289 -14.21 -1.34 -5.96
C TYR A 289 -14.18 -0.62 -7.31
N HIS A 290 -13.44 -1.15 -8.30
CA HIS A 290 -13.41 -0.60 -9.67
C HIS A 290 -14.64 -0.96 -10.48
N VAL A 291 -15.26 -2.12 -10.20
CA VAL A 291 -16.38 -2.64 -10.98
C VAL A 291 -17.66 -2.62 -10.14
N PRO A 292 -18.76 -2.02 -10.62
CA PRO A 292 -20.02 -1.98 -9.87
C PRO A 292 -20.64 -3.36 -9.62
N ASP A 293 -20.47 -4.28 -10.58
CA ASP A 293 -21.03 -5.63 -10.54
C ASP A 293 -20.00 -6.64 -10.02
N LYS A 294 -20.02 -6.83 -8.70
CA LYS A 294 -19.16 -7.76 -7.98
C LYS A 294 -19.50 -9.23 -8.26
N GLU A 295 -20.77 -9.55 -8.52
CA GLU A 295 -21.20 -10.92 -8.81
C GLU A 295 -20.55 -11.41 -10.10
N LYS A 296 -20.54 -10.56 -11.14
CA LYS A 296 -19.88 -10.85 -12.41
C LYS A 296 -18.39 -11.17 -12.27
N SER A 297 -17.68 -10.49 -11.35
CA SER A 297 -16.27 -10.76 -11.07
C SER A 297 -16.06 -12.13 -10.42
N ALA A 298 -16.90 -12.49 -9.45
CA ALA A 298 -16.85 -13.81 -8.81
C ALA A 298 -17.20 -14.93 -9.81
N ASP A 299 -18.20 -14.71 -10.67
CA ASP A 299 -18.59 -15.64 -11.73
C ASP A 299 -17.46 -15.82 -12.77
N ALA A 300 -16.73 -14.76 -13.10
CA ALA A 300 -15.57 -14.84 -14.00
C ALA A 300 -14.52 -15.81 -13.45
N VAL A 301 -14.16 -15.70 -12.16
CA VAL A 301 -13.24 -16.64 -11.49
C VAL A 301 -13.78 -18.07 -11.54
N LYS A 302 -15.06 -18.27 -11.18
CA LYS A 302 -15.71 -19.59 -11.18
C LYS A 302 -15.82 -20.23 -12.55
N SER A 303 -16.02 -19.42 -13.59
CA SER A 303 -16.07 -19.88 -14.98
C SER A 303 -14.72 -20.41 -15.49
N ILE A 304 -13.62 -19.89 -14.93
CA ILE A 304 -12.27 -20.37 -15.23
C ILE A 304 -11.99 -21.63 -14.40
N ARG A 305 -12.36 -21.61 -13.12
CA ARG A 305 -12.06 -22.66 -12.16
C ARG A 305 -13.06 -22.70 -11.01
N GLU A 306 -13.90 -23.74 -11.01
CA GLU A 306 -15.06 -23.85 -10.11
C GLU A 306 -14.70 -24.09 -8.63
N ASP A 307 -13.54 -24.67 -8.35
CA ASP A 307 -13.11 -25.10 -7.01
C ASP A 307 -12.46 -24.00 -6.16
N TYR A 308 -12.47 -22.73 -6.61
CA TYR A 308 -12.06 -21.59 -5.78
C TYR A 308 -13.05 -21.32 -4.66
N VAL A 309 -12.57 -21.07 -3.45
CA VAL A 309 -13.34 -20.42 -2.39
C VAL A 309 -13.12 -18.92 -2.54
N ILE A 310 -14.19 -18.16 -2.76
CA ILE A 310 -14.13 -16.71 -3.00
C ILE A 310 -14.66 -15.98 -1.77
N THR A 311 -13.86 -15.06 -1.24
CA THR A 311 -14.24 -14.17 -0.13
C THR A 311 -14.12 -12.73 -0.60
N LEU A 312 -15.11 -11.91 -0.26
CA LEU A 312 -15.02 -10.45 -0.41
C LEU A 312 -14.62 -9.85 0.94
N ASN A 313 -13.46 -9.20 0.98
CA ASN A 313 -12.91 -8.58 2.17
C ASN A 313 -13.01 -7.06 2.08
N SER A 314 -13.09 -6.39 3.24
CA SER A 314 -13.18 -4.92 3.35
C SER A 314 -12.21 -4.39 4.42
N PHE A 315 -10.98 -4.90 4.39
CA PHE A 315 -9.98 -4.61 5.43
C PHE A 315 -9.37 -3.22 5.29
N ALA A 316 -9.11 -2.81 4.05
CA ALA A 316 -8.64 -1.50 3.65
C ALA A 316 -9.61 -0.96 2.60
N GLU A 317 -9.56 -1.56 1.42
CA GLU A 317 -10.55 -1.43 0.36
C GLU A 317 -11.35 -2.74 0.24
N GLU A 318 -12.33 -2.74 -0.68
CA GLU A 318 -13.04 -3.96 -1.04
C GLU A 318 -12.23 -4.78 -2.04
N ASP A 319 -11.77 -5.96 -1.63
CA ASP A 319 -10.95 -6.85 -2.44
C ASP A 319 -11.51 -8.28 -2.41
N PHE A 320 -11.55 -8.92 -3.58
CA PHE A 320 -11.74 -10.36 -3.67
C PHE A 320 -10.47 -11.09 -3.26
N TYR A 321 -10.63 -12.19 -2.53
CA TYR A 321 -9.59 -13.16 -2.23
C TYR A 321 -10.08 -14.56 -2.60
N CYS A 322 -9.32 -15.28 -3.41
CA CYS A 322 -9.70 -16.59 -3.96
C CYS A 322 -8.59 -17.62 -3.75
N GLU A 323 -8.92 -18.76 -3.12
CA GLU A 323 -8.00 -19.89 -2.89
C GLU A 323 -8.61 -21.28 -3.12
#